data_AF-A0A3S0VCB2-F1
#
_entry.id   AF-A0A3S0VCB2-F1
#
_cell.length_a   1.000
_cell.length_b   1.000
_cell.length_c   1.000
_cell.angle_alpha   90.00
_cell.angle_beta   90.00
_cell.angle_gamma   90.00
#
_symmetry.space_group_name_H-M   'P 1'
#
loop_
_entity.id
_entity.type
_entity.pdbx_description
1 polymer ?
#
loop_
_entity_poly.entity_id
_entity_poly.type
_entity_poly.pdbx_seq_one_letter_code
_entity_poly.pdbx_strand_id
1 'polypeptide(L)'
;MKLTPLTLAAMASAGVPGLFPVAASPYEEDNPDYASAVVLDSARQRWIVRAPQNHEASVRLESEHVILHSFSPGLRARLPFQLPTVVGSASSQGLQTFVYPEVPGEVLDIEELARRSHVVTPERDPLSTQLGKVIATIHTLPAELVQEADLPMYSHEQCRKRMLSELDRAASTRKVPSALLRRWEAWLEDENMWQFRPTVVHGDLSEDNIVLDGTRLSAVRGWHDLHVGDPALDFSWLMSCPDQEFADAIIEIYSVQLPHAPDRYLLRRAYLHAEFAIAQWLIRATEQRDQDTIREAVSMLEDLESDLRASGALDSPTTRPTTDGTSAHSESSSDKTSTRSDRGNDQPTSSVGVLVGAVASGSGSSRARVVDAPSEEPTPVPTSGHYRNREGRS
;
A
#
# COMPACT_ATOMS: atom_id res chain seq x y z
N MET A 1 14.06 -17.96 18.07
CA MET A 1 15.15 -16.98 18.31
C MET A 1 14.74 -15.71 17.59
N LYS A 2 14.67 -14.55 18.24
CA LYS A 2 14.26 -13.30 17.58
C LYS A 2 15.35 -12.90 16.59
N LEU A 3 15.00 -12.69 15.32
CA LEU A 3 15.93 -12.23 14.29
C LEU A 3 16.31 -10.77 14.60
N THR A 4 17.59 -10.53 14.85
CA THR A 4 18.14 -9.19 15.12
C THR A 4 18.87 -8.67 13.88
N PRO A 5 19.08 -7.34 13.73
CA PRO A 5 19.86 -6.80 12.61
C PRO A 5 21.24 -7.44 12.46
N LEU A 6 21.92 -7.77 13.57
CA LEU A 6 23.21 -8.47 13.54
C LEU A 6 23.10 -9.91 13.02
N THR A 7 22.01 -10.61 13.35
CA THR A 7 21.75 -11.95 12.83
C THR A 7 21.49 -11.91 11.32
N LEU A 8 20.72 -10.90 10.87
CA LEU A 8 20.45 -10.67 9.44
C LEU A 8 21.73 -10.30 8.67
N ALA A 9 22.62 -9.50 9.27
CA ALA A 9 23.94 -9.22 8.70
C ALA A 9 24.80 -10.49 8.54
N ALA A 10 24.77 -11.40 9.52
CA ALA A 10 25.46 -12.67 9.41
C ALA A 10 24.88 -13.55 8.28
N MET A 11 23.54 -13.58 8.13
CA MET A 11 22.88 -14.25 7.01
C MET A 11 23.27 -13.64 5.67
N ALA A 12 23.37 -12.31 5.58
CA ALA A 12 23.79 -11.62 4.36
C ALA A 12 25.23 -11.97 3.97
N SER A 13 26.15 -12.01 4.94
CA SER A 13 27.54 -12.43 4.71
C SER A 13 27.64 -13.89 4.26
N ALA A 14 26.77 -14.76 4.79
CA ALA A 14 26.71 -16.16 4.38
C ALA A 14 26.10 -16.33 2.97
N GLY A 15 25.11 -15.52 2.61
CA GLY A 15 24.36 -15.64 1.36
C GLY A 15 24.95 -14.88 0.17
N VAL A 16 25.81 -13.89 0.40
CA VAL A 16 26.43 -13.06 -0.65
C VAL A 16 27.96 -13.14 -0.55
N PRO A 17 28.62 -13.88 -1.46
CA PRO A 17 30.08 -13.97 -1.48
C PRO A 17 30.74 -12.58 -1.58
N GLY A 18 31.66 -12.28 -0.66
CA GLY A 18 32.38 -11.01 -0.62
C GLY A 18 31.64 -9.86 0.09
N LEU A 19 30.44 -10.10 0.63
CA LEU A 19 29.75 -9.16 1.51
C LEU A 19 30.32 -9.29 2.93
N PHE A 20 31.01 -8.23 3.38
CA PHE A 20 31.56 -8.10 4.73
C PHE A 20 30.82 -7.01 5.51
N PRO A 21 29.82 -7.35 6.34
CA PRO A 21 29.06 -6.38 7.10
C PRO A 21 29.94 -5.60 8.08
N VAL A 22 29.77 -4.27 8.12
CA VAL A 22 30.41 -3.37 9.10
C VAL A 22 29.40 -2.70 10.02
N ALA A 23 28.14 -2.57 9.59
CA ALA A 23 27.04 -2.10 10.42
C ALA A 23 25.72 -2.73 9.98
N ALA A 24 24.77 -2.82 10.89
CA ALA A 24 23.41 -3.25 10.61
C ALA A 24 22.42 -2.43 11.43
N SER A 25 21.37 -1.95 10.79
CA SER A 25 20.26 -1.23 11.42
C SER A 25 18.94 -1.90 11.07
N PRO A 26 17.91 -1.78 11.92
CA PRO A 26 16.59 -2.25 11.57
C PRO A 26 16.03 -1.57 10.32
N TYR A 27 15.09 -2.25 9.65
CA TYR A 27 14.36 -1.77 8.49
C TYR A 27 12.94 -2.33 8.57
N GLU A 28 11.91 -1.49 8.38
CA GLU A 28 10.49 -1.91 8.44
C GLU A 28 10.18 -2.76 9.70
N GLU A 29 10.51 -2.24 10.89
CA GLU A 29 10.44 -2.98 12.17
C GLU A 29 9.06 -3.56 12.51
N ASP A 30 8.00 -2.95 11.98
CA ASP A 30 6.61 -3.28 12.29
C ASP A 30 6.02 -4.36 11.36
N ASN A 31 6.81 -4.95 10.46
CA ASN A 31 6.33 -5.99 9.56
C ASN A 31 6.21 -7.36 10.27
N PRO A 32 4.99 -7.92 10.42
CA PRO A 32 4.79 -9.19 11.15
C PRO A 32 5.30 -10.41 10.38
N ASP A 33 5.37 -10.33 9.04
CA ASP A 33 5.78 -11.42 8.17
C ASP A 33 7.29 -11.48 7.98
N TYR A 34 7.98 -10.34 8.09
CA TYR A 34 9.39 -10.22 7.75
C TYR A 34 10.20 -9.52 8.83
N ALA A 35 11.31 -10.12 9.23
CA ALA A 35 12.36 -9.40 9.93
C ALA A 35 13.35 -8.84 8.90
N SER A 36 13.45 -7.50 8.84
CA SER A 36 14.28 -6.84 7.84
C SER A 36 15.36 -5.95 8.47
N ALA A 37 16.48 -5.80 7.77
CA ALA A 37 17.56 -4.93 8.19
C ALA A 37 18.27 -4.29 7.00
N VAL A 38 18.76 -3.07 7.19
CA VAL A 38 19.77 -2.47 6.33
C VAL A 38 21.15 -2.90 6.83
N VAL A 39 21.96 -3.46 5.94
CA VAL A 39 23.34 -3.87 6.21
C VAL A 39 24.27 -2.99 5.39
N LEU A 40 25.22 -2.34 6.07
CA LEU A 40 26.31 -1.61 5.43
C LEU A 40 27.52 -2.54 5.36
N ASP A 41 28.13 -2.66 4.19
CA ASP A 41 29.37 -3.45 4.01
C ASP A 41 30.65 -2.61 4.07
N SER A 42 31.80 -3.29 4.07
CA SER A 42 33.13 -2.66 4.09
C SER A 42 33.43 -1.81 2.85
N ALA A 43 32.72 -2.02 1.74
CA ALA A 43 32.80 -1.21 0.52
C ALA A 43 31.82 -0.03 0.52
N ARG A 44 31.15 0.22 1.66
CA ARG A 44 30.13 1.25 1.87
C ARG A 44 28.88 1.08 1.00
N GLN A 45 28.61 -0.14 0.52
CA GLN A 45 27.34 -0.46 -0.11
C GLN A 45 26.30 -0.81 0.95
N ARG A 46 25.05 -0.47 0.66
CA ARG A 46 23.90 -0.71 1.53
C ARG A 46 23.04 -1.81 0.93
N TRP A 47 22.64 -2.74 1.79
CA TRP A 47 21.92 -3.94 1.43
C TRP A 47 20.67 -4.06 2.29
N ILE A 48 19.55 -4.45 1.70
CA ILE A 48 18.35 -4.86 2.43
C ILE A 48 18.38 -6.38 2.56
N VAL A 49 18.23 -6.86 3.78
CA VAL A 49 18.07 -8.28 4.09
C VAL A 49 16.65 -8.49 4.58
N ARG A 50 15.87 -9.36 3.92
CA ARG A 50 14.51 -9.72 4.33
C ARG A 50 14.46 -11.20 4.68
N ALA A 51 14.22 -11.49 5.95
CA ALA A 51 14.06 -12.85 6.45
C ALA A 51 12.60 -13.09 6.84
N PRO A 52 11.93 -14.13 6.30
CA PRO A 52 10.56 -14.45 6.66
C PRO A 52 10.47 -14.98 8.10
N GLN A 53 9.37 -14.67 8.78
CA GLN A 53 9.09 -15.13 10.14
C GLN A 53 8.27 -16.43 10.18
N ASN A 54 7.62 -16.79 9.06
CA ASN A 54 6.78 -17.97 8.93
C ASN A 54 6.95 -18.61 7.53
N HIS A 55 6.39 -19.82 7.35
CA HIS A 55 6.54 -20.56 6.09
C HIS A 55 5.82 -19.90 4.91
N GLU A 56 4.65 -19.30 5.14
CA GLU A 56 3.88 -18.58 4.12
C GLU A 56 4.67 -17.39 3.57
N ALA A 57 5.29 -16.60 4.45
CA ALA A 57 6.18 -15.50 4.11
C ALA A 57 7.44 -15.98 3.36
N SER A 58 7.99 -17.15 3.70
CA SER A 58 9.12 -17.74 2.93
C SER A 58 8.71 -18.07 1.50
N VAL A 59 7.57 -18.75 1.34
CA VAL A 59 7.03 -19.09 0.01
C VAL A 59 6.77 -17.82 -0.80
N ARG A 60 6.22 -16.75 -0.19
CA ARG A 60 6.02 -15.45 -0.86
C ARG A 60 7.33 -14.84 -1.36
N LEU A 61 8.39 -14.81 -0.55
CA LEU A 61 9.70 -14.29 -0.98
C LEU A 61 10.35 -15.15 -2.06
N GLU A 62 10.20 -16.47 -1.97
CA GLU A 62 10.71 -17.40 -2.99
C GLU A 62 9.99 -17.19 -4.34
N SER A 63 8.66 -17.03 -4.32
CA SER A 63 7.87 -16.65 -5.49
C SER A 63 8.30 -15.28 -6.05
N GLU A 64 8.45 -14.27 -5.19
CA GLU A 64 8.94 -12.95 -5.60
C GLU A 64 10.33 -13.05 -6.27
N HIS A 65 11.23 -13.88 -5.75
CA HIS A 65 12.55 -14.10 -6.34
C HIS A 65 12.46 -14.67 -7.76
N VAL A 66 11.62 -15.69 -7.98
CA VAL A 66 11.41 -16.29 -9.31
C VAL A 66 10.87 -15.25 -10.28
N ILE A 67 9.88 -14.47 -9.83
CA ILE A 67 9.27 -13.39 -10.62
C ILE A 67 10.31 -12.34 -10.99
N LEU A 68 11.07 -11.81 -10.03
CA LEU A 68 12.10 -10.81 -10.29
C LEU A 68 13.19 -11.30 -11.25
N HIS A 69 13.46 -12.62 -11.27
CA HIS A 69 14.42 -13.24 -12.18
C HIS A 69 13.92 -13.34 -13.63
N SER A 70 12.60 -13.36 -13.86
CA SER A 70 12.03 -13.39 -15.22
C SER A 70 12.19 -12.05 -15.96
N PHE A 71 12.39 -10.95 -15.25
CA PHE A 71 12.67 -9.65 -15.84
C PHE A 71 14.08 -9.59 -16.42
N SER A 72 14.20 -9.80 -17.73
CA SER A 72 15.46 -9.70 -18.45
C SER A 72 16.15 -8.33 -18.27
N PRO A 73 17.49 -8.24 -18.37
CA PRO A 73 18.21 -6.97 -18.26
C PRO A 73 17.71 -5.88 -19.23
N GLY A 74 17.36 -6.26 -20.46
CA GLY A 74 16.84 -5.34 -21.47
C GLY A 74 15.42 -4.84 -21.17
N LEU A 75 14.59 -5.66 -20.50
CA LEU A 75 13.30 -5.19 -19.99
C LEU A 75 13.49 -4.24 -18.81
N ARG A 76 14.31 -4.65 -17.83
CA ARG A 76 14.64 -3.84 -16.64
C ARG A 76 15.13 -2.43 -17.02
N ALA A 77 16.01 -2.33 -18.03
CA ALA A 77 16.56 -1.05 -18.50
C ALA A 77 15.53 -0.10 -19.14
N ARG A 78 14.34 -0.58 -19.53
CA ARG A 78 13.28 0.22 -20.16
C ARG A 78 12.17 0.62 -19.18
N LEU A 79 12.16 0.07 -17.96
CA LEU A 79 11.16 0.42 -16.96
C LEU A 79 11.43 1.84 -16.43
N PRO A 80 10.39 2.64 -16.17
CA PRO A 80 10.54 3.97 -15.59
C PRO A 80 10.93 3.95 -14.09
N PHE A 81 10.88 2.76 -13.48
CA PHE A 81 11.21 2.48 -12.08
C PHE A 81 12.20 1.31 -11.98
N GLN A 82 12.86 1.20 -10.83
CA GLN A 82 13.73 0.06 -10.52
C GLN A 82 12.94 -1.09 -9.91
N LEU A 83 13.41 -2.31 -10.19
CA LEU A 83 12.96 -3.54 -9.54
C LEU A 83 13.99 -3.99 -8.51
N PRO A 84 13.57 -4.59 -7.37
CA PRO A 84 14.50 -5.29 -6.50
C PRO A 84 15.31 -6.33 -7.26
N THR A 85 16.59 -6.46 -6.90
CA THR A 85 17.49 -7.45 -7.49
C THR A 85 18.03 -8.33 -6.38
N VAL A 86 17.70 -9.61 -6.41
CA VAL A 86 18.27 -10.56 -5.47
C VAL A 86 19.73 -10.81 -5.83
N VAL A 87 20.64 -10.56 -4.90
CA VAL A 87 22.08 -10.80 -5.05
C VAL A 87 22.57 -12.03 -4.33
N GLY A 88 21.77 -12.55 -3.39
CA GLY A 88 22.06 -13.78 -2.68
C GLY A 88 20.93 -14.18 -1.76
N SER A 89 21.03 -15.40 -1.25
CA SER A 89 20.07 -15.98 -0.33
C SER A 89 20.77 -16.82 0.73
N ALA A 90 20.14 -16.94 1.88
CA ALA A 90 20.61 -17.77 2.97
C ALA A 90 19.44 -18.56 3.56
N SER A 91 19.64 -19.86 3.75
CA SER A 91 18.63 -20.71 4.40
C SER A 91 18.90 -20.77 5.90
N SER A 92 17.85 -20.59 6.69
CA SER A 92 17.91 -20.76 8.14
C SER A 92 16.61 -21.39 8.62
N GLN A 93 16.72 -22.52 9.33
CA GLN A 93 15.57 -23.26 9.89
C GLN A 93 14.50 -23.63 8.83
N GLY A 94 14.93 -23.88 7.60
CA GLY A 94 14.01 -24.23 6.50
C GLY A 94 13.29 -23.04 5.86
N LEU A 95 13.61 -21.81 6.27
CA LEU A 95 13.10 -20.59 5.65
C LEU A 95 14.19 -19.93 4.80
N GLN A 96 13.81 -19.29 3.69
CA GLN A 96 14.73 -18.61 2.77
C GLN A 96 14.76 -17.11 3.03
N THR A 97 15.95 -16.60 3.36
CA THR A 97 16.25 -15.17 3.50
C THR A 97 16.87 -14.66 2.21
N PHE A 98 16.48 -13.48 1.75
CA PHE A 98 17.01 -12.87 0.53
C PHE A 98 17.70 -11.54 0.82
N VAL A 99 18.73 -11.26 0.04
CA VAL A 99 19.54 -10.04 0.12
C VAL A 99 19.42 -9.26 -1.18
N TYR A 100 19.19 -7.96 -1.05
CA TYR A 100 18.99 -7.02 -2.13
C TYR A 100 19.94 -5.84 -1.96
N PRO A 101 20.47 -5.22 -3.03
CA PRO A 101 20.98 -3.86 -2.95
C PRO A 101 19.85 -2.94 -2.47
N GLU A 102 20.15 -2.03 -1.55
CA GLU A 102 19.17 -1.02 -1.13
C GLU A 102 18.88 -0.08 -2.31
N VAL A 103 17.59 0.10 -2.60
CA VAL A 103 17.15 1.18 -3.49
C VAL A 103 16.94 2.42 -2.63
N PRO A 104 17.64 3.54 -2.92
CA PRO A 104 17.44 4.78 -2.18
C PRO A 104 16.00 5.27 -2.29
N GLY A 105 15.48 5.72 -1.16
CA GLY A 105 14.18 6.36 -1.06
C GLY A 105 13.44 6.01 0.22
N GLU A 106 12.21 6.48 0.28
CA GLU A 106 11.27 6.27 1.38
C GLU A 106 9.94 5.75 0.86
N VAL A 107 9.20 5.09 1.73
CA VAL A 107 7.85 4.59 1.50
C VAL A 107 6.94 5.44 2.36
N LEU A 108 5.85 5.91 1.78
CA LEU A 108 4.99 6.93 2.34
C LEU A 108 3.56 6.44 2.32
N ASP A 109 2.75 6.88 3.29
CA ASP A 109 1.32 6.62 3.28
C ASP A 109 0.61 7.36 2.12
N ILE A 110 -0.61 6.93 1.82
CA ILE A 110 -1.39 7.45 0.70
C ILE A 110 -1.68 8.95 0.83
N GLU A 111 -1.90 9.46 2.05
CA GLU A 111 -2.13 10.88 2.31
C GLU A 111 -0.89 11.73 1.98
N GLU A 112 0.30 11.23 2.34
CA GLU A 112 1.57 11.85 2.00
C GLU A 112 1.83 11.82 0.49
N LEU A 113 1.56 10.70 -0.17
CA LEU A 113 1.68 10.60 -1.63
C LEU A 113 0.78 11.63 -2.32
N ALA A 114 -0.48 11.73 -1.91
CA ALA A 114 -1.41 12.73 -2.43
C ALA A 114 -0.89 14.15 -2.20
N ARG A 115 -0.46 14.46 -0.97
CA ARG A 115 0.10 15.79 -0.63
C ARG A 115 1.31 16.15 -1.49
N ARG A 116 2.24 15.20 -1.72
CA ARG A 116 3.42 15.42 -2.55
C ARG A 116 3.09 15.55 -4.03
N SER A 117 1.99 14.93 -4.49
CA SER A 117 1.55 15.06 -5.88
C SER A 117 1.19 16.50 -6.27
N HIS A 118 0.76 17.32 -5.30
CA HIS A 118 0.47 18.74 -5.51
C HIS A 118 1.73 19.62 -5.60
N VAL A 119 2.90 19.08 -5.25
CA VAL A 119 4.18 19.79 -5.38
C VAL A 119 4.72 19.63 -6.79
N VAL A 120 4.39 20.58 -7.67
CA VAL A 120 4.86 20.59 -9.06
C VAL A 120 6.17 21.37 -9.17
N THR A 121 7.20 20.74 -9.74
CA THR A 121 8.45 21.42 -10.10
C THR A 121 8.64 21.40 -11.62
N PRO A 122 9.25 22.44 -12.24
CA PRO A 122 9.46 22.46 -13.69
C PRO A 122 10.33 21.31 -14.23
N GLU A 123 11.11 20.69 -13.35
CA GLU A 123 12.11 19.68 -13.70
C GLU A 123 11.56 18.25 -13.68
N ARG A 124 10.37 18.03 -13.11
CA ARG A 124 9.82 16.69 -12.88
C ARG A 124 8.32 16.65 -13.07
N ASP A 125 7.86 15.53 -13.62
CA ASP A 125 6.43 15.25 -13.73
C ASP A 125 5.79 15.17 -12.33
N PRO A 126 4.53 15.63 -12.16
CA PRO A 126 3.76 15.39 -10.94
C PRO A 126 3.72 13.91 -10.55
N LEU A 127 3.59 13.62 -9.25
CA LEU A 127 3.62 12.23 -8.77
C LEU A 127 2.45 11.41 -9.34
N SER A 128 1.26 11.99 -9.47
CA SER A 128 0.12 11.34 -10.15
C SER A 128 0.45 10.90 -11.58
N THR A 129 1.17 11.74 -12.32
CA THR A 129 1.66 11.41 -13.67
C THR A 129 2.66 10.27 -13.65
N GLN A 130 3.60 10.27 -12.69
CA GLN A 130 4.57 9.19 -12.55
C GLN A 130 3.85 7.87 -12.24
N LEU A 131 2.92 7.84 -11.28
CA LEU A 131 2.15 6.67 -10.90
C LEU A 131 1.27 6.13 -12.04
N GLY A 132 0.54 7.00 -12.75
CA GLY A 132 -0.26 6.59 -13.91
C GLY A 132 0.60 5.94 -15.01
N LYS A 133 1.80 6.47 -15.27
CA LYS A 133 2.78 5.87 -16.19
C LYS A 133 3.32 4.54 -15.67
N VAL A 134 3.57 4.40 -14.37
CA VAL A 134 4.02 3.15 -13.76
C VAL A 134 2.97 2.06 -13.94
N ILE A 135 1.71 2.30 -13.55
CA ILE A 135 0.63 1.31 -13.68
C ILE A 135 0.43 0.94 -15.15
N ALA A 136 0.42 1.92 -16.06
CA ALA A 136 0.31 1.64 -17.50
C ALA A 136 1.49 0.80 -18.01
N THR A 137 2.71 1.05 -17.53
CA THR A 137 3.89 0.25 -17.89
C THR A 137 3.74 -1.19 -17.42
N ILE A 138 3.27 -1.42 -16.20
CA ILE A 138 3.02 -2.77 -15.66
C ILE A 138 1.96 -3.48 -16.51
N HIS A 139 0.83 -2.83 -16.79
CA HIS A 139 -0.28 -3.39 -17.56
C HIS A 139 0.03 -3.62 -19.05
N THR A 140 1.14 -3.08 -19.54
CA THR A 140 1.62 -3.29 -20.93
C THR A 140 2.85 -4.17 -21.01
N LEU A 141 3.28 -4.77 -19.90
CA LEU A 141 4.31 -5.81 -19.93
C LEU A 141 3.89 -6.97 -20.85
N PRO A 142 4.83 -7.58 -21.59
CA PRO A 142 4.53 -8.74 -22.43
C PRO A 142 3.98 -9.89 -21.57
N ALA A 143 2.86 -10.48 -21.98
CA ALA A 143 2.26 -11.61 -21.29
C ALA A 143 3.18 -12.85 -21.31
N GLU A 144 4.09 -12.91 -22.29
CA GLU A 144 5.13 -13.92 -22.40
C GLU A 144 6.02 -13.96 -21.16
N LEU A 145 6.25 -12.83 -20.48
CA LEU A 145 7.00 -12.79 -19.22
C LEU A 145 6.31 -13.61 -18.12
N VAL A 146 4.97 -13.51 -18.05
CA VAL A 146 4.17 -14.24 -17.07
C VAL A 146 4.13 -15.73 -17.43
N GLN A 147 3.99 -16.04 -18.71
CA GLN A 147 3.98 -17.41 -19.21
C GLN A 147 5.32 -18.14 -19.01
N GLU A 148 6.45 -17.49 -19.33
CA GLU A 148 7.80 -18.07 -19.20
C GLU A 148 8.19 -18.33 -17.74
N ALA A 149 7.62 -17.54 -16.81
CA ALA A 149 7.81 -17.70 -15.38
C ALA A 149 6.81 -18.69 -14.73
N ASP A 150 5.95 -19.34 -15.52
CA ASP A 150 4.88 -20.26 -15.06
C ASP A 150 3.95 -19.61 -14.02
N LEU A 151 3.68 -18.32 -14.20
CA LEU A 151 2.83 -17.54 -13.31
C LEU A 151 1.36 -17.63 -13.74
N PRO A 152 0.42 -17.38 -12.80
CA PRO A 152 -1.00 -17.49 -13.12
C PRO A 152 -1.44 -16.55 -14.24
N MET A 153 -2.30 -17.06 -15.12
CA MET A 153 -2.94 -16.28 -16.17
C MET A 153 -4.44 -16.55 -16.14
N TYR A 154 -5.22 -15.53 -15.83
CA TYR A 154 -6.68 -15.64 -15.71
C TYR A 154 -7.38 -14.88 -16.83
N SER A 155 -8.35 -15.54 -17.45
CA SER A 155 -9.36 -14.85 -18.25
C SER A 155 -10.26 -14.00 -17.36
N HIS A 156 -10.97 -13.05 -17.96
CA HIS A 156 -11.94 -12.23 -17.23
C HIS A 156 -13.02 -13.07 -16.52
N GLU A 157 -13.46 -14.18 -17.14
CA GLU A 157 -14.38 -15.13 -16.49
C GLU A 157 -13.75 -15.86 -15.31
N GLN A 158 -12.46 -16.23 -15.40
CA GLN A 158 -11.74 -16.87 -14.30
C GLN A 158 -11.57 -15.89 -13.14
N CYS A 159 -11.24 -14.62 -13.39
CA CYS A 159 -11.23 -13.58 -12.35
C CYS A 159 -12.59 -13.49 -11.65
N ARG A 160 -13.68 -13.37 -12.41
CA ARG A 160 -15.06 -13.33 -11.89
C ARG A 160 -15.39 -14.56 -11.04
N LYS A 161 -15.10 -15.78 -11.55
CA LYS A 161 -15.37 -17.04 -10.85
C LYS A 161 -14.58 -17.15 -9.54
N ARG A 162 -13.34 -16.68 -9.51
CA ARG A 162 -12.53 -16.65 -8.28
C ARG A 162 -13.16 -15.72 -7.24
N MET A 163 -13.59 -14.52 -7.64
CA MET A 163 -14.25 -13.60 -6.71
C MET A 163 -15.60 -14.12 -6.21
N LEU A 164 -16.38 -14.82 -7.05
CA LEU A 164 -17.57 -15.54 -6.60
C LEU A 164 -17.25 -16.61 -5.56
N SER A 165 -16.20 -17.40 -5.78
CA SER A 165 -15.75 -18.41 -4.80
C SER A 165 -15.30 -17.77 -3.49
N GLU A 166 -14.64 -16.61 -3.54
CA GLU A 166 -14.27 -15.89 -2.32
C GLU A 166 -15.51 -15.26 -1.64
N LEU A 167 -16.54 -14.89 -2.39
CA LEU A 167 -17.80 -14.38 -1.84
C LEU A 167 -18.50 -15.48 -1.04
N ASP A 168 -18.53 -16.70 -1.57
CA ASP A 168 -19.07 -17.86 -0.85
C ASP A 168 -18.30 -18.16 0.44
N ARG A 169 -16.96 -18.04 0.42
CA ARG A 169 -16.11 -18.18 1.61
C ARG A 169 -16.42 -17.07 2.62
N ALA A 170 -16.52 -15.82 2.17
CA ALA A 170 -16.85 -14.67 3.00
C ALA A 170 -18.22 -14.85 3.66
N ALA A 171 -19.24 -15.26 2.89
CA ALA A 171 -20.58 -15.55 3.40
C ALA A 171 -20.58 -16.70 4.43
N SER A 172 -19.75 -17.73 4.21
CA SER A 172 -19.61 -18.89 5.11
C SER A 172 -19.08 -18.51 6.49
N THR A 173 -18.36 -17.40 6.63
CA THR A 173 -17.96 -16.86 7.94
C THR A 173 -19.16 -16.45 8.81
N ARG A 174 -20.29 -16.11 8.18
CA ARG A 174 -21.51 -15.54 8.80
C ARG A 174 -21.25 -14.25 9.60
N LYS A 175 -20.17 -13.54 9.26
CA LYS A 175 -19.72 -12.31 9.93
C LYS A 175 -19.80 -11.08 9.04
N VAL A 176 -19.92 -11.27 7.72
CA VAL A 176 -20.10 -10.18 6.77
C VAL A 176 -21.56 -9.70 6.79
N PRO A 177 -21.82 -8.38 6.87
CA PRO A 177 -23.16 -7.84 6.76
C PRO A 177 -23.88 -8.26 5.47
N SER A 178 -25.15 -8.67 5.59
CA SER A 178 -25.91 -9.20 4.44
C SER A 178 -26.13 -8.20 3.32
N ALA A 179 -26.14 -6.89 3.62
CA ALA A 179 -26.27 -5.85 2.60
C ALA A 179 -25.04 -5.79 1.69
N LEU A 180 -23.83 -5.94 2.26
CA LEU A 180 -22.58 -6.02 1.50
C LEU A 180 -22.55 -7.25 0.61
N LEU A 181 -22.91 -8.42 1.16
CA LEU A 181 -22.98 -9.67 0.38
C LEU A 181 -23.91 -9.52 -0.84
N ARG A 182 -25.12 -8.99 -0.65
CA ARG A 182 -26.08 -8.75 -1.75
C ARG A 182 -25.55 -7.77 -2.79
N ARG A 183 -24.86 -6.72 -2.35
CA ARG A 183 -24.26 -5.71 -3.25
C ARG A 183 -23.15 -6.34 -4.10
N TRP A 184 -22.23 -7.06 -3.47
CA TRP A 184 -21.13 -7.72 -4.16
C TRP A 184 -21.63 -8.80 -5.11
N GLU A 185 -22.62 -9.59 -4.69
CA GLU A 185 -23.30 -10.57 -5.55
C GLU A 185 -23.90 -9.89 -6.80
N ALA A 186 -24.64 -8.79 -6.64
CA ALA A 186 -25.23 -8.07 -7.77
C ALA A 186 -24.17 -7.54 -8.76
N TRP A 187 -23.01 -7.08 -8.28
CA TRP A 187 -21.91 -6.63 -9.13
C TRP A 187 -21.18 -7.80 -9.80
N LEU A 188 -21.02 -8.91 -9.07
CA LEU A 188 -20.47 -10.14 -9.62
C LEU A 188 -21.42 -10.77 -10.63
N GLU A 189 -22.74 -10.61 -10.53
CA GLU A 189 -23.74 -11.12 -11.48
C GLU A 189 -23.88 -10.27 -12.76
N ASP A 190 -23.49 -8.99 -12.75
CA ASP A 190 -23.52 -8.11 -13.93
C ASP A 190 -22.42 -8.49 -14.93
N GLU A 191 -22.73 -9.39 -15.87
CA GLU A 191 -21.76 -9.88 -16.87
C GLU A 191 -21.06 -8.76 -17.65
N ASN A 192 -21.71 -7.62 -17.88
CA ASN A 192 -21.11 -6.50 -18.61
C ASN A 192 -19.92 -5.90 -17.86
N MET A 193 -19.96 -5.90 -16.52
CA MET A 193 -18.88 -5.41 -15.66
C MET A 193 -17.60 -6.25 -15.80
N TRP A 194 -17.73 -7.51 -16.21
CA TRP A 194 -16.65 -8.49 -16.30
C TRP A 194 -16.15 -8.72 -17.72
N GLN A 195 -16.61 -7.97 -18.72
CA GLN A 195 -16.12 -8.06 -20.11
C GLN A 195 -14.89 -7.15 -20.33
N PHE A 196 -13.88 -7.29 -19.48
CA PHE A 196 -12.62 -6.56 -19.63
C PHE A 196 -11.56 -7.41 -20.35
N ARG A 197 -10.50 -6.75 -20.81
CA ARG A 197 -9.31 -7.43 -21.34
C ARG A 197 -8.31 -7.65 -20.20
N PRO A 198 -7.98 -8.91 -19.83
CA PRO A 198 -6.96 -9.18 -18.84
C PRO A 198 -5.59 -8.66 -19.28
N THR A 199 -4.81 -8.17 -18.33
CA THR A 199 -3.44 -7.66 -18.53
C THR A 199 -2.52 -8.22 -17.45
N VAL A 200 -1.21 -8.06 -17.63
CA VAL A 200 -0.27 -8.23 -16.51
C VAL A 200 -0.64 -7.23 -15.42
N VAL A 201 -0.70 -7.65 -14.17
CA VAL A 201 -0.99 -6.80 -13.01
C VAL A 201 0.03 -7.08 -11.92
N HIS A 202 0.39 -6.05 -11.15
CA HIS A 202 1.26 -6.19 -9.99
C HIS A 202 0.60 -7.11 -8.94
N GLY A 203 -0.71 -7.00 -8.76
CA GLY A 203 -1.52 -7.89 -7.93
C GLY A 203 -1.60 -7.47 -6.46
N ASP A 204 -0.54 -6.85 -5.95
CA ASP A 204 -0.48 -6.29 -4.59
C ASP A 204 -0.04 -4.81 -4.60
N LEU A 205 -0.50 -4.01 -5.58
CA LEU A 205 -0.07 -2.61 -5.63
C LEU A 205 -0.74 -1.79 -4.53
N SER A 206 0.09 -1.14 -3.71
CA SER A 206 -0.32 -0.20 -2.65
C SER A 206 0.80 0.81 -2.41
N GLU A 207 0.53 1.81 -1.57
CA GLU A 207 1.50 2.80 -1.12
C GLU A 207 2.77 2.18 -0.51
N ASP A 208 2.65 1.04 0.18
CA ASP A 208 3.76 0.30 0.79
C ASP A 208 4.77 -0.21 -0.24
N ASN A 209 4.32 -0.41 -1.47
CA ASN A 209 5.10 -0.94 -2.57
C ASN A 209 5.72 0.16 -3.46
N ILE A 210 5.45 1.43 -3.18
CA ILE A 210 6.01 2.58 -3.91
C ILE A 210 7.16 3.20 -3.14
N VAL A 211 8.33 3.30 -3.78
CA VAL A 211 9.51 3.95 -3.20
C VAL A 211 9.75 5.29 -3.89
N LEU A 212 9.87 6.37 -3.10
CA LEU A 212 10.20 7.70 -3.59
C LEU A 212 11.61 8.13 -3.19
N ASP A 213 12.39 8.61 -4.17
CA ASP A 213 13.62 9.36 -3.94
C ASP A 213 13.32 10.86 -4.14
N GLY A 214 13.03 11.55 -3.03
CA GLY A 214 12.51 12.91 -3.04
C GLY A 214 11.12 12.99 -3.67
N THR A 215 11.02 13.58 -4.86
CA THR A 215 9.78 13.68 -5.65
C THR A 215 9.73 12.70 -6.83
N ARG A 216 10.73 11.81 -6.95
CA ARG A 216 10.80 10.82 -8.02
C ARG A 216 10.37 9.45 -7.51
N LEU A 217 9.46 8.80 -8.23
CA LEU A 217 9.20 7.38 -8.04
C LEU A 217 10.44 6.59 -8.49
N SER A 218 11.14 5.99 -7.53
CA SER A 218 12.43 5.34 -7.75
C SER A 218 12.29 3.84 -8.01
N ALA A 219 11.41 3.15 -7.27
CA ALA A 219 11.17 1.72 -7.39
C ALA A 219 9.73 1.30 -7.07
N VAL A 220 9.39 0.10 -7.54
CA VAL A 220 8.19 -0.64 -7.17
C VAL A 220 8.62 -1.99 -6.59
N ARG A 221 8.05 -2.37 -5.44
CA ARG A 221 8.39 -3.59 -4.67
C ARG A 221 7.17 -4.51 -4.55
N GLY A 222 7.33 -5.71 -3.99
CA GLY A 222 6.17 -6.55 -3.63
C GLY A 222 5.66 -7.41 -4.77
N TRP A 223 6.53 -7.88 -5.67
CA TRP A 223 6.15 -8.52 -6.93
C TRP A 223 5.61 -9.96 -6.80
N HIS A 224 5.45 -10.47 -5.58
CA HIS A 224 5.04 -11.84 -5.30
C HIS A 224 3.70 -12.26 -5.93
N ASP A 225 2.81 -11.30 -6.19
CA ASP A 225 1.47 -11.54 -6.73
C ASP A 225 1.33 -11.18 -8.22
N LEU A 226 2.44 -11.00 -8.95
CA LEU A 226 2.42 -10.72 -10.39
C LEU A 226 1.70 -11.83 -11.16
N HIS A 227 0.67 -11.47 -11.92
CA HIS A 227 -0.08 -12.42 -12.75
C HIS A 227 -0.76 -11.71 -13.94
N VAL A 228 -1.40 -12.47 -14.84
CA VAL A 228 -2.36 -11.88 -15.80
C VAL A 228 -3.77 -11.94 -15.20
N GLY A 229 -4.43 -10.80 -15.05
CA GLY A 229 -5.70 -10.68 -14.34
C GLY A 229 -6.47 -9.41 -14.63
N ASP A 230 -7.29 -8.98 -13.67
CA ASP A 230 -8.10 -7.77 -13.77
C ASP A 230 -7.26 -6.51 -13.47
N PRO A 231 -7.06 -5.59 -14.44
CA PRO A 231 -6.30 -4.36 -14.21
C PRO A 231 -6.88 -3.49 -13.10
N ALA A 232 -8.15 -3.67 -12.73
CA ALA A 232 -8.77 -2.91 -11.64
C ALA A 232 -8.15 -3.18 -10.26
N LEU A 233 -7.47 -4.33 -10.09
CA LEU A 233 -6.85 -4.70 -8.83
C LEU A 233 -5.76 -3.69 -8.41
N ASP A 234 -4.93 -3.23 -9.35
CA ASP A 234 -3.84 -2.28 -9.08
C ASP A 234 -4.34 -0.84 -8.80
N PHE A 235 -5.66 -0.60 -8.83
CA PHE A 235 -6.30 0.68 -8.46
C PHE A 235 -7.08 0.61 -7.15
N SER A 236 -7.25 -0.57 -6.54
CA SER A 236 -8.13 -0.72 -5.36
C SER A 236 -7.70 0.15 -4.19
N TRP A 237 -6.40 0.24 -3.93
CA TRP A 237 -5.83 1.05 -2.84
C TRP A 237 -6.15 2.55 -2.98
N LEU A 238 -6.27 3.06 -4.21
CA LEU A 238 -6.65 4.45 -4.46
C LEU A 238 -8.11 4.76 -4.10
N MET A 239 -8.96 3.74 -3.98
CA MET A 239 -10.38 3.95 -3.67
C MET A 239 -10.59 4.41 -2.23
N SER A 240 -9.61 4.19 -1.35
CA SER A 240 -9.56 4.71 0.01
C SER A 240 -8.87 6.08 0.10
N CYS A 241 -8.37 6.62 -1.01
CA CYS A 241 -7.67 7.91 -1.01
C CYS A 241 -8.64 9.06 -0.67
N PRO A 242 -8.36 9.86 0.37
CA PRO A 242 -9.19 11.04 0.67
C PRO A 242 -9.13 12.11 -0.43
N ASP A 243 -8.03 12.17 -1.16
CA ASP A 243 -7.79 13.12 -2.23
C ASP A 243 -8.22 12.55 -3.58
N GLN A 244 -9.46 12.89 -3.98
CA GLN A 244 -10.04 12.41 -5.23
C GLN A 244 -9.35 13.02 -6.48
N GLU A 245 -8.83 14.24 -6.39
CA GLU A 245 -8.11 14.86 -7.51
C GLU A 245 -6.82 14.09 -7.83
N PHE A 246 -6.10 13.67 -6.78
CA PHE A 246 -4.92 12.82 -6.94
C PHE A 246 -5.25 11.48 -7.61
N ALA A 247 -6.28 10.78 -7.10
CA ALA A 247 -6.69 9.48 -7.64
C ALA A 247 -7.18 9.58 -9.10
N ASP A 248 -8.05 10.55 -9.40
CA ASP A 248 -8.58 10.77 -10.75
C ASP A 248 -7.46 11.16 -11.73
N ALA A 249 -6.48 11.97 -11.32
CA ALA A 249 -5.33 12.31 -12.16
C ALA A 249 -4.48 11.09 -12.52
N ILE A 250 -4.28 10.14 -11.60
CA ILE A 250 -3.56 8.88 -11.90
C ILE A 250 -4.31 8.10 -12.97
N ILE A 251 -5.64 7.96 -12.82
CA ILE A 251 -6.51 7.20 -13.73
C ILE A 251 -6.54 7.85 -15.11
N GLU A 252 -6.59 9.19 -15.18
CA GLU A 252 -6.54 9.95 -16.44
C GLU A 252 -5.23 9.67 -17.18
N ILE A 253 -4.09 9.83 -16.50
CA ILE A 253 -2.78 9.58 -17.10
C ILE A 253 -2.65 8.13 -17.55
N TYR A 254 -3.05 7.17 -16.70
CA TYR A 254 -3.09 5.76 -17.06
C TYR A 254 -3.88 5.52 -18.37
N SER A 255 -5.08 6.11 -18.47
CA SER A 255 -5.96 5.93 -19.63
C SER A 255 -5.33 6.44 -20.94
N VAL A 256 -4.57 7.53 -20.88
CA VAL A 256 -3.87 8.12 -22.04
C VAL A 256 -2.59 7.35 -22.42
N GLN A 257 -1.93 6.70 -21.45
CA GLN A 257 -0.71 5.92 -21.69
C GLN A 257 -0.99 4.54 -22.30
N LEU A 258 -2.21 4.02 -22.17
CA LEU A 258 -2.55 2.70 -22.71
C LEU A 258 -2.70 2.71 -24.24
N PRO A 259 -2.31 1.61 -24.93
CA PRO A 259 -2.58 1.46 -26.36
C PRO A 259 -4.08 1.41 -26.72
N HIS A 260 -4.92 1.02 -25.77
CA HIS A 260 -6.38 0.97 -25.90
C HIS A 260 -7.00 1.56 -24.63
N ALA A 261 -8.08 2.33 -24.78
CA ALA A 261 -8.78 2.87 -23.63
C ALA A 261 -9.21 1.74 -22.67
N PRO A 262 -9.12 1.96 -21.34
CA PRO A 262 -9.63 1.00 -20.37
C PRO A 262 -11.15 0.81 -20.54
N ASP A 263 -11.66 -0.34 -20.10
CA ASP A 263 -13.09 -0.57 -20.13
C ASP A 263 -13.83 0.35 -19.15
N ARG A 264 -15.10 0.65 -19.44
CA ARG A 264 -15.90 1.60 -18.66
C ARG A 264 -16.16 1.20 -17.20
N TYR A 265 -15.93 -0.06 -16.84
CA TYR A 265 -16.20 -0.60 -15.51
C TYR A 265 -14.94 -0.78 -14.65
N LEU A 266 -13.76 -0.37 -15.14
CA LEU A 266 -12.49 -0.45 -14.42
C LEU A 266 -12.61 0.05 -12.97
N LEU A 267 -13.10 1.27 -12.78
CA LEU A 267 -13.20 1.87 -11.44
C LEU A 267 -14.23 1.18 -10.56
N ARG A 268 -15.35 0.73 -11.14
CA ARG A 268 -16.35 -0.03 -10.38
C ARG A 268 -15.77 -1.35 -9.87
N ARG A 269 -14.94 -2.02 -10.69
CA ARG A 269 -14.20 -3.22 -10.24
C ARG A 269 -13.13 -2.88 -9.22
N ALA A 270 -12.46 -1.72 -9.32
CA ALA A 270 -11.47 -1.28 -8.33
C ALA A 270 -12.12 -1.05 -6.96
N TYR A 271 -13.29 -0.38 -6.91
CA TYR A 271 -14.10 -0.27 -5.69
C TYR A 271 -14.49 -1.65 -5.15
N LEU A 272 -14.91 -2.57 -6.03
CA LEU A 272 -15.23 -3.93 -5.59
C LEU A 272 -14.03 -4.58 -4.91
N HIS A 273 -12.85 -4.56 -5.53
CA HIS A 273 -11.62 -5.11 -4.94
C HIS A 273 -11.28 -4.46 -3.60
N ALA A 274 -11.45 -3.14 -3.47
CA ALA A 274 -11.22 -2.41 -2.22
C ALA A 274 -12.20 -2.84 -1.11
N GLU A 275 -13.51 -2.86 -1.40
CA GLU A 275 -14.55 -3.33 -0.47
C GLU A 275 -14.28 -4.79 -0.04
N PHE A 276 -13.81 -5.62 -0.99
CA PHE A 276 -13.62 -7.05 -0.80
C PHE A 276 -12.33 -7.41 -0.05
N ALA A 277 -11.33 -6.51 -0.01
CA ALA A 277 -10.08 -6.72 0.71
C ALA A 277 -10.33 -6.99 2.21
N ILE A 278 -11.29 -6.28 2.82
CA ILE A 278 -11.68 -6.48 4.23
C ILE A 278 -12.26 -7.89 4.43
N ALA A 279 -13.06 -8.38 3.48
CA ALA A 279 -13.63 -9.73 3.54
C ALA A 279 -12.55 -10.81 3.41
N GLN A 280 -11.57 -10.63 2.54
CA GLN A 280 -10.43 -11.55 2.42
C GLN A 280 -9.58 -11.58 3.70
N TRP A 281 -9.39 -10.43 4.33
CA TRP A 281 -8.71 -10.35 5.62
C TRP A 281 -9.48 -11.09 6.72
N LEU A 282 -10.81 -10.91 6.79
CA LEU A 282 -11.68 -11.67 7.70
C LEU A 282 -11.61 -13.18 7.48
N ILE A 283 -11.58 -13.64 6.22
CA ILE A 283 -11.45 -15.07 5.89
C ILE A 283 -10.13 -15.62 6.46
N ARG A 284 -9.00 -14.97 6.18
CA ARG A 284 -7.67 -15.36 6.69
C ARG A 284 -7.63 -15.37 8.22
N ALA A 285 -8.14 -14.32 8.85
CA ALA A 285 -8.22 -14.22 10.31
C ALA A 285 -9.06 -15.35 10.92
N THR A 286 -10.16 -15.73 10.26
CA THR A 286 -11.02 -16.84 10.68
C THR A 286 -10.31 -18.19 10.58
N GLU A 287 -9.54 -18.42 9.51
CA GLU A 287 -8.75 -19.64 9.32
C GLU A 287 -7.64 -19.78 10.36
N GLN A 288 -6.98 -18.66 10.70
CA GLN A 288 -5.94 -18.58 11.74
C GLN A 288 -6.51 -18.54 13.17
N ARG A 289 -7.84 -18.36 13.31
CA ARG A 289 -8.57 -18.20 14.58
C ARG A 289 -8.12 -16.99 15.40
N ASP A 290 -7.61 -15.95 14.75
CA ASP A 290 -7.20 -14.70 15.39
C ASP A 290 -8.44 -13.88 15.78
N GLN A 291 -8.81 -13.91 17.06
CA GLN A 291 -10.01 -13.23 17.54
C GLN A 291 -9.87 -11.70 17.55
N ASP A 292 -8.66 -11.17 17.58
CA ASP A 292 -8.45 -9.72 17.59
C ASP A 292 -8.64 -9.18 16.18
N THR A 293 -7.98 -9.80 15.20
CA THR A 293 -8.15 -9.50 13.78
C THR A 293 -9.58 -9.75 13.30
N ILE A 294 -10.25 -10.82 13.74
CA ILE A 294 -11.66 -11.06 13.39
C ILE A 294 -12.56 -9.92 13.88
N ARG A 295 -12.36 -9.43 15.12
CA ARG A 295 -13.18 -8.33 15.67
C ARG A 295 -12.96 -7.03 14.90
N GLU A 296 -11.71 -6.75 14.58
CA GLU A 296 -11.34 -5.56 13.80
C GLU A 296 -11.93 -5.60 12.39
N ALA A 297 -11.77 -6.71 11.67
CA ALA A 297 -12.33 -6.89 10.33
C ALA A 297 -13.86 -6.78 10.31
N VAL A 298 -14.55 -7.31 11.33
CA VAL A 298 -16.01 -7.15 11.47
C VAL A 298 -16.40 -5.69 11.67
N SER A 299 -15.71 -4.96 12.55
CA SER A 299 -15.96 -3.53 12.76
C SER A 299 -15.80 -2.74 11.47
N MET A 300 -14.73 -3.00 10.70
CA MET A 300 -14.49 -2.31 9.43
C MET A 300 -15.57 -2.62 8.38
N LEU A 301 -16.11 -3.84 8.34
CA LEU A 301 -17.23 -4.18 7.46
C LEU A 301 -18.53 -3.49 7.87
N GLU A 302 -18.78 -3.35 9.17
CA GLU A 302 -19.94 -2.61 9.69
C GLU A 302 -19.85 -1.12 9.36
N ASP A 303 -18.66 -0.53 9.51
CA ASP A 303 -18.39 0.87 9.14
C ASP A 303 -18.56 1.07 7.62
N LEU A 304 -18.00 0.18 6.80
CA LEU A 304 -18.17 0.20 5.35
C LEU A 304 -19.65 0.12 4.94
N GLU A 305 -20.42 -0.77 5.56
CA GLU A 305 -21.87 -0.87 5.31
C GLU A 305 -22.59 0.42 5.69
N SER A 306 -22.22 1.04 6.82
CA SER A 306 -22.78 2.32 7.27
C SER A 306 -22.51 3.44 6.27
N ASP A 307 -21.27 3.57 5.81
CA ASP A 307 -20.85 4.61 4.86
C ASP A 307 -21.50 4.44 3.48
N LEU A 308 -21.58 3.19 2.99
CA LEU A 308 -22.28 2.89 1.73
C LEU A 308 -23.78 3.14 1.84
N ARG A 309 -24.38 2.97 3.02
CA ARG A 309 -25.78 3.31 3.27
C ARG A 309 -25.99 4.82 3.28
N ALA A 310 -25.11 5.56 3.97
CA ALA A 310 -25.18 7.01 4.07
C ALA A 310 -25.03 7.70 2.70
N SER A 311 -24.17 7.17 1.83
CA SER A 311 -23.98 7.65 0.46
C SER A 311 -25.06 7.19 -0.53
N GLY A 312 -25.96 6.29 -0.14
CA GLY A 312 -26.98 5.69 -1.03
C GLY A 312 -26.43 4.64 -2.01
N ALA A 313 -25.15 4.27 -1.89
CA ALA A 313 -24.50 3.29 -2.76
C ALA A 313 -25.04 1.86 -2.57
N LEU A 314 -25.65 1.53 -1.42
CA LEU A 314 -26.29 0.22 -1.22
C LEU A 314 -27.58 0.05 -2.03
N ASP A 315 -28.31 1.13 -2.29
CA ASP A 315 -29.64 1.08 -2.92
C ASP A 315 -29.57 1.24 -4.46
N SER A 316 -28.44 1.76 -4.97
CA SER A 316 -28.20 1.95 -6.39
C SER A 316 -26.97 1.15 -6.83
N PRO A 317 -27.16 -0.08 -7.36
CA PRO A 317 -26.02 -0.90 -7.79
C PRO A 317 -25.21 -0.24 -8.92
N THR A 318 -25.74 0.75 -9.63
CA THR A 318 -25.19 1.36 -10.85
C THR A 318 -24.37 2.63 -10.66
N THR A 319 -24.37 3.26 -9.48
CA THR A 319 -23.70 4.55 -9.26
C THR A 319 -22.36 4.39 -8.55
N ARG A 320 -21.35 5.14 -9.01
CA ARG A 320 -20.14 5.47 -8.22
C ARG A 320 -20.63 6.09 -6.90
N PRO A 321 -20.03 5.80 -5.73
CA PRO A 321 -20.35 6.54 -4.52
C PRO A 321 -20.03 8.02 -4.80
N THR A 322 -21.05 8.85 -4.98
CA THR A 322 -20.87 10.28 -5.19
C THR A 322 -20.67 10.90 -3.82
N THR A 323 -19.43 11.17 -3.44
CA THR A 323 -19.14 12.14 -2.37
C THR A 323 -19.12 13.52 -3.01
N ASP A 324 -20.30 14.11 -3.23
CA ASP A 324 -20.33 15.54 -3.49
C ASP A 324 -21.61 16.17 -2.93
N GLY A 325 -21.42 16.97 -1.89
CA GLY A 325 -22.40 17.93 -1.42
C GLY A 325 -22.44 19.11 -2.38
N THR A 326 -23.03 18.88 -3.57
CA THR A 326 -23.34 19.97 -4.50
C THR A 326 -24.84 20.17 -4.52
N SER A 327 -25.27 21.22 -3.82
CA SER A 327 -26.64 21.72 -3.81
C SER A 327 -27.18 21.86 -5.24
N ALA A 328 -28.25 21.12 -5.54
CA ALA A 328 -29.05 21.32 -6.73
C ALA A 328 -29.65 22.74 -6.70
N HIS A 329 -29.10 23.64 -7.52
CA HIS A 329 -29.78 24.89 -7.84
C HIS A 329 -30.73 24.64 -9.01
N SER A 330 -32.01 24.48 -8.66
CA SER A 330 -33.12 24.66 -9.59
C SER A 330 -33.24 26.14 -9.97
N GLU A 331 -33.22 26.41 -11.27
CA GLU A 331 -33.53 27.71 -11.86
C GLU A 331 -34.96 28.14 -11.52
N SER A 332 -35.13 29.35 -10.98
CA SER A 332 -36.30 30.19 -11.22
C SER A 332 -35.98 31.65 -10.91
N SER A 333 -36.25 32.49 -11.91
CA SER A 333 -36.06 33.93 -12.00
C SER A 333 -37.00 34.73 -11.08
N SER A 334 -36.54 35.80 -10.42
CA SER A 334 -37.13 37.17 -10.43
C SER A 334 -36.62 38.11 -9.30
N ASP A 335 -36.02 39.22 -9.72
CA ASP A 335 -36.14 40.64 -9.31
C ASP A 335 -36.22 41.13 -7.82
N LYS A 336 -35.50 42.26 -7.59
CA LYS A 336 -35.59 43.32 -6.54
C LYS A 336 -34.70 43.30 -5.28
N THR A 337 -33.74 44.23 -5.31
CA THR A 337 -33.38 45.31 -4.35
C THR A 337 -33.82 45.23 -2.88
N SER A 338 -32.85 45.33 -1.95
CA SER A 338 -32.70 46.37 -0.91
C SER A 338 -32.28 45.88 0.49
N THR A 339 -31.20 46.48 1.01
CA THR A 339 -30.92 46.92 2.40
C THR A 339 -30.95 45.96 3.61
N ARG A 340 -29.75 45.82 4.21
CA ARG A 340 -29.33 46.22 5.58
C ARG A 340 -29.58 45.28 6.78
N SER A 341 -28.54 45.23 7.63
CA SER A 341 -28.44 44.79 9.04
C SER A 341 -28.34 43.29 9.28
N ASP A 342 -27.73 42.75 10.33
CA ASP A 342 -26.74 43.10 11.37
C ASP A 342 -26.65 41.81 12.23
N ARG A 343 -25.51 41.53 12.88
CA ARG A 343 -25.25 40.41 13.85
C ARG A 343 -25.08 39.03 13.20
N GLY A 344 -24.04 38.23 13.48
CA GLY A 344 -23.30 38.05 14.72
C GLY A 344 -23.84 36.80 15.43
N ASN A 345 -23.26 35.63 15.17
CA ASN A 345 -22.65 34.73 16.17
C ASN A 345 -22.38 33.32 15.59
N ASP A 346 -21.18 32.82 15.92
CA ASP A 346 -20.71 31.45 16.11
C ASP A 346 -21.47 30.26 15.49
N GLN A 347 -20.76 29.52 14.62
CA GLN A 347 -20.97 28.09 14.42
C GLN A 347 -19.75 27.32 14.93
N PRO A 348 -19.95 26.20 15.66
CA PRO A 348 -18.89 25.27 15.97
C PRO A 348 -18.56 24.45 14.72
N THR A 349 -17.27 24.36 14.39
CA THR A 349 -16.75 23.49 13.34
C THR A 349 -16.84 22.03 13.79
N SER A 350 -17.80 21.26 13.27
CA SER A 350 -17.76 19.80 13.35
C SER A 350 -17.14 19.26 12.06
N SER A 351 -15.83 19.06 12.09
CA SER A 351 -15.08 18.32 11.08
C SER A 351 -15.40 16.83 11.24
N VAL A 352 -16.23 16.28 10.36
CA VAL A 352 -16.38 14.83 10.20
C VAL A 352 -15.43 14.42 9.09
N GLY A 353 -14.20 14.04 9.48
CA GLY A 353 -13.26 13.38 8.59
C GLY A 353 -13.63 11.91 8.49
N VAL A 354 -13.93 11.45 7.28
CA VAL A 354 -14.16 10.03 6.97
C VAL A 354 -12.81 9.32 7.08
N LEU A 355 -12.71 8.42 8.05
CA LEU A 355 -11.54 7.56 8.27
C LEU A 355 -11.83 6.21 7.59
N VAL A 356 -11.49 6.09 6.30
CA VAL A 356 -11.31 4.78 5.67
C VAL A 356 -9.81 4.60 5.51
N GLY A 357 -9.17 4.17 6.60
CA GLY A 357 -7.76 3.84 6.61
C GLY A 357 -7.48 2.65 5.70
N ALA A 358 -6.38 2.74 4.97
CA ALA A 358 -5.82 1.74 4.07
C ALA A 358 -6.00 0.31 4.59
N VAL A 359 -6.77 -0.49 3.86
CA VAL A 359 -6.85 -1.94 4.06
C VAL A 359 -5.61 -2.52 3.39
N ALA A 360 -4.47 -2.38 4.06
CA ALA A 360 -3.22 -2.99 3.65
C ALA A 360 -3.40 -4.51 3.61
N SER A 361 -2.90 -5.10 2.54
CA SER A 361 -2.65 -6.53 2.40
C SER A 361 -1.76 -7.02 3.57
N GLY A 362 -2.39 -7.44 4.68
CA GLY A 362 -1.76 -8.22 5.74
C GLY A 362 -0.51 -7.60 6.37
N SER A 363 -0.69 -6.66 7.29
CA SER A 363 0.31 -6.30 8.30
C SER A 363 -0.37 -5.60 9.47
N GLY A 364 -0.77 -6.37 10.49
CA GLY A 364 -1.48 -5.84 11.67
C GLY A 364 -0.59 -4.96 12.54
N SER A 365 -0.87 -3.66 12.57
CA SER A 365 -0.22 -2.69 13.48
C SER A 365 -1.15 -2.37 14.65
N SER A 366 -0.84 -2.93 15.82
CA SER A 366 -1.51 -2.59 17.09
C SER A 366 -0.83 -1.40 17.76
N ARG A 367 -1.53 -0.25 17.80
CA ARG A 367 -1.11 0.95 18.55
C ARG A 367 -1.08 0.69 20.06
N ALA A 368 0.10 0.74 20.68
CA ALA A 368 0.24 0.85 22.13
C ALA A 368 0.18 2.32 22.59
N ARG A 369 -0.66 2.61 23.57
CA ARG A 369 -0.80 3.90 24.26
C ARG A 369 0.52 4.35 24.88
N VAL A 370 0.92 5.59 24.58
CA VAL A 370 1.91 6.34 25.35
C VAL A 370 1.32 6.64 26.74
N VAL A 371 1.98 6.13 27.78
CA VAL A 371 1.75 6.50 29.17
C VAL A 371 2.84 7.51 29.53
N ASP A 372 2.44 8.73 29.87
CA ASP A 372 3.33 9.79 30.36
C ASP A 372 4.11 9.33 31.60
N ALA A 373 5.44 9.46 31.54
CA ALA A 373 6.32 9.37 32.69
C ALA A 373 6.73 10.79 33.13
N PRO A 374 6.86 11.05 34.45
CA PRO A 374 7.02 12.40 34.97
C PRO A 374 8.45 12.92 34.79
N SER A 375 8.55 14.22 34.55
CA SER A 375 9.79 14.99 34.45
C SER A 375 10.60 14.96 35.76
N GLU A 376 11.82 14.44 35.71
CA GLU A 376 12.82 14.63 36.77
C GLU A 376 13.72 15.84 36.46
N GLU A 377 13.77 16.79 37.40
CA GLU A 377 14.64 17.95 37.41
C GLU A 377 16.13 17.56 37.56
N PRO A 378 17.08 18.35 37.02
CA PRO A 378 18.50 18.06 37.14
C PRO A 378 19.02 18.41 38.55
N THR A 379 19.67 17.43 39.19
CA THR A 379 20.39 17.60 40.46
C THR A 379 21.71 18.37 40.26
N PRO A 380 22.10 19.28 41.17
CA PRO A 380 23.31 20.07 41.05
C PRO A 380 24.57 19.34 41.56
N VAL A 381 25.67 19.49 40.84
CA VAL A 381 27.02 18.99 41.19
C VAL A 381 27.63 19.86 42.31
N PRO A 382 28.21 19.29 43.38
CA PRO A 382 28.85 20.08 44.43
C PRO A 382 30.30 20.44 44.06
N THR A 383 30.62 21.73 44.24
CA THR A 383 31.96 22.31 44.22
C THR A 383 32.68 22.08 45.55
N SER A 384 33.92 21.58 45.52
CA SER A 384 34.94 21.77 46.57
C SER A 384 36.31 21.39 46.03
N GLY A 385 37.35 22.17 46.35
CA GLY A 385 38.74 21.68 46.25
C GLY A 385 39.78 22.64 45.68
N HIS A 386 40.04 23.75 46.39
CA HIS A 386 41.23 24.58 46.19
C HIS A 386 42.53 23.74 46.26
N TYR A 387 43.40 23.88 45.27
CA TYR A 387 44.85 23.80 45.45
C TYR A 387 45.52 24.98 44.74
N ARG A 388 46.03 25.93 45.54
CA ARG A 388 46.97 26.96 45.11
C ARG A 388 48.31 26.30 44.86
N ASN A 389 48.92 26.55 43.71
CA ASN A 389 50.38 26.52 43.60
C ASN A 389 50.90 27.85 43.05
N ARG A 390 51.98 28.27 43.71
CA ARG A 390 52.72 29.52 43.61
C ARG A 390 53.89 29.30 42.63
N GLU A 391 54.55 30.40 42.24
CA GLU A 391 55.73 30.55 41.36
C GLU A 391 55.35 30.90 39.91
N GLY A 392 55.77 32.00 39.28
CA GLY A 392 56.79 33.01 39.59
C GLY A 392 57.77 33.12 38.41
N ARG A 393 57.77 34.28 37.72
CA ARG A 393 58.69 34.83 36.67
C ARG A 393 57.83 35.38 35.52
N SER A 394 57.97 36.62 35.03
CA SER A 394 58.92 37.71 35.24
C SER A 394 58.21 39.03 34.98
#